data_AF-A0A145WE67-F1
#
_entry.id   AF-A0A145WE67-F1
#
_cell.length_a   1.000
_cell.length_b   1.000
_cell.length_c   1.000
_cell.angle_alpha   90.00
_cell.angle_beta   90.00
_cell.angle_gamma   90.00
#
_symmetry.space_group_name_H-M   'P 1'
#
loop_
_entity.id
_entity.type
_entity.pdbx_description
1 polymer ?
#
loop_
_entity_poly.entity_id
_entity_poly.type
_entity_poly.pdbx_seq_one_letter_code
_entity_poly.pdbx_strand_id
1 'polypeptide(L)'
;DPKFNIVSPGADMSIYFPYTEQHKRLTSLHPEIEELLYSSVENSDHKFVLKDRNKPVIFSMARLDRVKNITGLVELYGRNPRLRELVNLVVVAGDHGKESKDLEEQAEMKKMYSLIEQYKLDGHIRWISAQMNRVRNGELYRYICDTKGAFVQPAFYEAFG
;
A
#
# COMPACT_ATOMS: atom_id res chain seq x y z
N ASP A 1 -22.26 32.17 4.46
CA ASP A 1 -21.17 33.02 3.95
C ASP A 1 -20.96 32.70 2.47
N PRO A 2 -21.25 33.62 1.53
CA PRO A 2 -21.26 33.35 0.09
C PRO A 2 -19.86 33.10 -0.51
N LYS A 3 -18.78 33.20 0.28
CA LYS A 3 -17.41 32.93 -0.19
C LYS A 3 -17.10 31.45 -0.41
N PHE A 4 -17.85 30.54 0.21
CA PHE A 4 -17.59 29.11 0.11
C PHE A 4 -18.22 28.52 -1.15
N ASN A 5 -17.38 27.98 -2.02
CA ASN A 5 -17.79 27.24 -3.22
C ASN A 5 -17.11 25.86 -3.20
N ILE A 6 -17.84 24.83 -3.60
CA ILE A 6 -17.32 23.47 -3.68
C ILE A 6 -16.86 23.22 -5.12
N VAL A 7 -15.56 22.98 -5.30
CA VAL A 7 -14.98 22.57 -6.58
C VAL A 7 -14.16 21.32 -6.32
N SER A 8 -14.68 20.17 -6.76
CA SER A 8 -14.01 18.89 -6.55
C SER A 8 -12.77 18.77 -7.45
N PRO A 9 -11.62 18.33 -6.91
CA PRO A 9 -10.46 17.99 -7.72
C PRO A 9 -10.66 16.64 -8.42
N GLY A 10 -9.66 16.21 -9.19
CA GLY A 10 -9.66 14.91 -9.86
C GLY A 10 -8.26 14.29 -9.93
N ALA A 11 -8.20 13.09 -10.51
CA ALA A 11 -6.96 12.41 -10.84
C ALA A 11 -6.58 12.64 -12.31
N ASP A 12 -5.28 12.69 -12.62
CA ASP A 12 -4.79 12.77 -13.99
C ASP A 12 -5.16 11.50 -14.78
N MET A 13 -6.08 11.63 -15.74
CA MET A 13 -6.62 10.51 -16.51
C MET A 13 -5.60 9.86 -17.44
N SER A 14 -4.45 10.50 -17.70
CA SER A 14 -3.34 9.86 -18.42
C SER A 14 -2.57 8.87 -17.55
N ILE A 15 -2.66 9.02 -16.22
CA ILE A 15 -1.96 8.18 -15.23
C ILE A 15 -2.91 7.14 -14.64
N TYR A 16 -4.11 7.58 -14.24
CA TYR A 16 -5.10 6.75 -13.56
C TYR A 16 -6.30 6.54 -14.48
N PHE A 17 -6.42 5.33 -15.01
CA PHE A 17 -7.48 4.89 -15.91
C PHE A 17 -7.90 3.44 -15.56
N PRO A 18 -9.07 2.98 -16.02
CA PRO A 18 -9.58 1.64 -15.72
C PRO A 18 -8.60 0.52 -16.11
N TYR A 19 -8.43 -0.46 -15.21
CA TYR A 19 -7.54 -1.61 -15.43
C TYR A 19 -7.94 -2.50 -16.62
N THR A 20 -9.19 -2.39 -17.07
CA THR A 20 -9.78 -3.14 -18.18
C THR A 20 -9.35 -2.60 -19.55
N GLU A 21 -8.77 -1.40 -19.64
CA GLU A 21 -8.27 -0.82 -20.89
C GLU A 21 -6.91 -1.41 -21.28
N GLN A 22 -6.89 -2.68 -21.71
CA GLN A 22 -5.68 -3.47 -21.95
C GLN A 22 -4.64 -2.78 -22.85
N HIS A 23 -5.10 -2.06 -23.88
CA HIS A 23 -4.23 -1.34 -24.82
C HIS A 23 -3.47 -0.15 -24.20
N LYS A 24 -3.89 0.34 -23.03
CA LYS A 24 -3.21 1.42 -22.30
C LYS A 24 -2.32 0.89 -21.17
N ARG A 25 -2.38 -0.40 -20.84
CA ARG A 25 -1.62 -1.01 -19.75
C ARG A 25 -0.13 -0.90 -20.01
N LEU A 26 0.62 -0.53 -18.98
CA LEU A 26 2.08 -0.38 -19.04
C LEU A 26 2.76 -1.71 -18.68
N THR A 27 2.54 -2.73 -19.50
CA THR A 27 3.00 -4.11 -19.22
C THR A 27 4.52 -4.25 -19.13
N SER A 28 5.27 -3.32 -19.71
CA SER A 28 6.72 -3.23 -19.53
C SER A 28 7.16 -2.98 -18.09
N LEU A 29 6.26 -2.47 -17.23
CA LEU A 29 6.50 -2.25 -15.80
C LEU A 29 6.14 -3.48 -14.93
N HIS A 30 5.51 -4.52 -15.50
CA HIS A 30 5.08 -5.69 -14.73
C HIS A 30 6.23 -6.42 -14.04
N PRO A 31 7.41 -6.64 -14.67
CA PRO A 31 8.52 -7.29 -13.98
C PRO A 31 8.97 -6.54 -12.71
N GLU A 32 8.97 -5.20 -12.75
CA GLU A 32 9.32 -4.36 -11.61
C GLU A 32 8.23 -4.40 -10.52
N ILE A 33 6.95 -4.41 -10.91
CA ILE A 33 5.84 -4.54 -9.96
C ILE A 33 5.82 -5.93 -9.31
N GLU A 34 6.12 -6.98 -10.08
CA GLU A 34 6.23 -8.34 -9.57
C GLU A 34 7.40 -8.50 -8.58
N GLU A 35 8.55 -7.88 -8.88
CA GLU A 35 9.67 -7.79 -7.93
C GLU A 35 9.23 -7.08 -6.64
N LEU A 36 8.59 -5.92 -6.78
CA LEU A 36 8.16 -5.11 -5.66
C LEU A 36 7.17 -5.86 -4.74
N LEU A 37 6.22 -6.61 -5.33
CA LEU A 37 5.17 -7.31 -4.60
C LEU A 37 5.59 -8.69 -4.09
N TYR A 38 6.34 -9.46 -4.89
CA TYR A 38 6.47 -10.91 -4.70
C TYR A 38 7.92 -11.42 -4.61
N SER A 39 8.93 -10.54 -4.72
CA SER A 39 10.32 -10.94 -4.49
C SER A 39 10.48 -11.54 -3.10
N SER A 40 11.22 -12.64 -3.00
CA SER A 40 11.58 -13.25 -1.72
C SER A 40 12.73 -12.53 -1.01
N VAL A 41 13.29 -11.49 -1.64
CA VAL A 41 14.38 -10.69 -1.08
C VAL A 41 13.77 -9.54 -0.30
N GLU A 42 14.35 -9.23 0.86
CA GLU A 42 14.07 -7.99 1.60
C GLU A 42 15.20 -7.00 1.38
N ASN A 43 14.86 -5.72 1.19
CA ASN A 43 15.83 -4.65 0.97
C ASN A 43 15.27 -3.31 1.49
N SER A 44 15.77 -2.18 1.00
CA SER A 44 15.29 -0.84 1.37
C SER A 44 13.98 -0.44 0.69
N ASP A 45 13.55 -1.15 -0.34
CA ASP A 45 12.35 -0.86 -1.11
C ASP A 45 11.16 -1.66 -0.60
N HIS A 46 11.41 -2.85 -0.04
CA HIS A 46 10.37 -3.71 0.50
C HIS A 46 10.89 -4.64 1.61
N LYS A 47 10.00 -4.91 2.57
CA LYS A 47 10.18 -5.78 3.72
C LYS A 47 9.10 -6.84 3.76
N PHE A 48 9.43 -7.99 4.35
CA PHE A 48 8.59 -9.18 4.48
C PHE A 48 8.16 -9.76 3.13
N VAL A 49 7.66 -10.99 3.12
CA VAL A 49 7.32 -11.70 1.86
C VAL A 49 5.86 -12.11 1.79
N LEU A 50 5.33 -12.22 0.57
CA LEU A 50 4.03 -12.84 0.32
C LEU A 50 4.24 -14.31 -0.05
N LYS A 51 3.74 -15.23 0.77
CA LYS A 51 3.92 -16.67 0.55
C LYS A 51 3.06 -17.19 -0.60
N ASP A 52 1.83 -16.69 -0.72
CA ASP A 52 0.89 -17.10 -1.75
C ASP A 52 0.56 -15.93 -2.69
N ARG A 53 1.21 -15.92 -3.85
CA ARG A 53 1.02 -14.85 -4.86
C ARG A 53 -0.36 -14.86 -5.53
N ASN A 54 -1.14 -15.93 -5.39
CA ASN A 54 -2.43 -16.08 -6.06
C ASN A 54 -3.58 -15.47 -5.26
N LYS A 55 -3.35 -15.12 -3.99
CA LYS A 55 -4.36 -14.44 -3.17
C LYS A 55 -4.61 -13.02 -3.66
N PRO A 56 -5.87 -12.55 -3.62
CA PRO A 56 -6.17 -11.13 -3.78
C PRO A 56 -5.39 -10.28 -2.78
N VAL A 57 -5.13 -9.03 -3.17
CA VAL A 57 -4.38 -8.09 -2.34
C VAL A 57 -5.29 -7.01 -1.78
N ILE A 58 -5.32 -6.86 -0.46
CA ILE A 58 -5.72 -5.59 0.16
C ILE A 58 -4.54 -4.64 0.10
N PHE A 59 -4.73 -3.50 -0.55
CA PHE A 59 -3.69 -2.52 -0.80
C PHE A 59 -3.98 -1.20 -0.07
N SER A 60 -2.95 -0.61 0.51
CA SER A 60 -3.00 0.77 1.04
C SER A 60 -1.71 1.50 0.69
N MET A 61 -1.81 2.79 0.37
CA MET A 61 -0.65 3.62 0.05
C MET A 61 -0.86 5.02 0.64
N ALA A 62 -0.01 5.41 1.58
CA ALA A 62 -0.08 6.70 2.26
C ALA A 62 1.28 7.07 2.88
N ARG A 63 1.37 8.30 3.39
CA ARG A 63 2.46 8.64 4.32
C ARG A 63 2.30 7.82 5.60
N LEU A 64 3.42 7.56 6.28
CA LEU A 64 3.42 6.85 7.55
C LEU A 64 3.42 7.88 8.69
N ASP A 65 2.22 8.32 9.05
CA ASP A 65 1.96 9.20 10.17
C ASP A 65 0.78 8.68 11.00
N ARG A 66 0.59 9.21 12.21
CA ARG A 66 -0.41 8.69 13.15
C ARG A 66 -1.84 8.86 12.63
N VAL A 67 -2.11 9.90 11.84
CA VAL A 67 -3.45 10.20 11.32
C VAL A 67 -3.82 9.24 10.21
N LYS A 68 -2.87 8.90 9.32
CA LYS A 68 -3.07 7.92 8.24
C LYS A 68 -3.32 6.50 8.76
N ASN A 69 -2.86 6.17 9.97
CA ASN A 69 -3.26 4.97 10.71
C ASN A 69 -3.01 3.64 9.95
N ILE A 70 -1.91 3.57 9.19
CA ILE A 70 -1.49 2.34 8.50
C ILE A 70 -1.21 1.22 9.51
N THR A 71 -0.63 1.53 10.67
CA THR A 71 -0.42 0.54 11.73
C THR A 71 -1.72 -0.02 12.29
N GLY A 72 -2.80 0.78 12.36
CA GLY A 72 -4.13 0.29 12.76
C GLY A 72 -4.69 -0.73 11.76
N LEU A 73 -4.49 -0.51 10.45
CA LEU A 73 -4.85 -1.50 9.43
C LEU A 73 -4.08 -2.82 9.62
N VAL A 74 -2.77 -2.74 9.87
CA VAL A 74 -1.93 -3.92 10.13
C VAL A 74 -2.41 -4.69 11.37
N GLU A 75 -2.76 -3.98 12.45
CA GLU A 75 -3.31 -4.60 13.66
C GLU A 75 -4.64 -5.32 13.36
N LEU A 76 -5.59 -4.66 12.70
CA LEU A 76 -6.89 -5.23 12.36
C LEU A 76 -6.76 -6.47 11.45
N TYR A 77 -5.85 -6.41 10.47
CA TYR A 77 -5.53 -7.54 9.61
C TYR A 77 -4.93 -8.70 10.40
N GLY A 78 -3.95 -8.43 11.26
CA GLY A 78 -3.29 -9.47 12.07
C GLY A 78 -4.22 -10.16 13.07
N ARG A 79 -5.21 -9.45 13.59
CA ARG A 79 -6.22 -9.98 14.52
C ARG A 79 -7.29 -10.83 13.84
N ASN A 80 -7.38 -10.87 12.51
CA ASN A 80 -8.44 -11.55 11.77
C ASN A 80 -7.89 -12.74 10.95
N PRO A 81 -7.88 -13.98 11.49
CA PRO A 81 -7.40 -15.16 10.79
C PRO A 81 -8.13 -15.40 9.45
N ARG A 82 -9.46 -15.24 9.43
CA ARG A 82 -10.27 -15.42 8.22
C ARG A 82 -9.82 -14.48 7.10
N LEU A 83 -9.51 -13.22 7.43
CA LEU A 83 -9.03 -12.27 6.44
C LEU A 83 -7.66 -12.69 5.88
N ARG A 84 -6.72 -13.09 6.74
CA ARG A 84 -5.38 -13.57 6.33
C ARG A 84 -5.41 -14.86 5.50
N GLU A 85 -6.42 -15.71 5.71
CA GLU A 85 -6.67 -16.88 4.87
C GLU A 85 -7.08 -16.48 3.45
N LEU A 86 -7.93 -15.45 3.32
CA LEU A 86 -8.52 -15.05 2.05
C LEU A 86 -7.62 -14.15 1.18
N VAL A 87 -6.85 -13.24 1.80
CA VAL A 87 -6.12 -12.19 1.08
C VAL A 87 -4.72 -11.96 1.65
N ASN A 88 -3.86 -11.33 0.85
CA ASN A 88 -2.60 -10.74 1.32
C ASN A 88 -2.82 -9.26 1.68
N LEU A 89 -1.96 -8.72 2.54
CA LEU A 89 -1.90 -7.28 2.83
C LEU A 89 -0.65 -6.66 2.21
N VAL A 90 -0.82 -5.60 1.43
CA VAL A 90 0.27 -4.81 0.89
C VAL A 90 0.10 -3.36 1.32
N VAL A 91 1.12 -2.82 1.99
CA VAL A 91 1.11 -1.42 2.45
C VAL A 91 2.33 -0.70 1.91
N VAL A 92 2.11 0.43 1.25
CA VAL A 92 3.16 1.36 0.81
C VAL A 92 3.15 2.54 1.79
N ALA A 93 4.12 2.58 2.69
CA ALA A 93 4.18 3.61 3.72
C ALA A 93 5.58 3.76 4.32
N GLY A 94 6.02 5.02 4.49
CA GLY A 94 7.32 5.37 5.04
C GLY A 94 8.48 5.09 4.09
N ASP A 95 9.66 5.62 4.39
CA ASP A 95 10.88 5.41 3.58
C ASP A 95 11.88 4.52 4.34
N HIS A 96 12.15 3.31 3.84
CA HIS A 96 13.12 2.39 4.48
C HIS A 96 14.56 2.58 3.97
N GLY A 97 14.75 3.38 2.92
CA GLY A 97 16.07 3.62 2.32
C GLY A 97 16.93 4.62 3.10
N LYS A 98 16.33 5.37 4.02
CA LYS A 98 17.03 6.32 4.88
C LYS A 98 16.43 6.32 6.28
N GLU A 99 17.24 6.68 7.26
CA GLU A 99 16.74 6.94 8.60
C GLU A 99 15.80 8.16 8.58
N SER A 100 14.57 7.97 9.09
CA SER A 100 13.61 9.06 9.18
C SER A 100 14.08 10.11 10.20
N LYS A 101 13.80 11.38 9.93
CA LYS A 101 13.99 12.50 10.87
C LYS A 101 12.68 12.93 11.52
N ASP A 102 11.57 12.33 11.13
CA ASP A 102 10.23 12.63 11.64
C ASP A 102 9.88 11.69 12.80
N LEU A 103 9.51 12.26 13.94
CA LEU A 103 9.26 11.48 15.15
C LEU A 103 7.99 10.63 15.05
N GLU A 104 6.97 11.06 14.30
CA GLU A 104 5.76 10.25 14.09
C GLU A 104 6.07 9.06 13.18
N GLU A 105 6.77 9.28 12.08
CA GLU A 105 7.20 8.21 11.18
C GLU A 105 8.08 7.19 11.91
N GLN A 106 9.07 7.63 12.72
CA GLN A 106 9.89 6.73 13.53
C GLN A 106 9.04 5.88 14.50
N ALA A 107 8.07 6.49 15.18
CA ALA A 107 7.19 5.80 16.12
C ALA A 107 6.28 4.79 15.40
N GLU A 108 5.71 5.18 14.26
CA GLU A 108 4.86 4.31 13.45
C GLU A 108 5.65 3.18 12.78
N MET A 109 6.90 3.41 12.33
CA MET A 109 7.80 2.35 11.86
C MET A 109 8.08 1.33 12.95
N LYS A 110 8.38 1.78 14.18
CA LYS A 110 8.59 0.87 15.32
C LYS A 110 7.34 0.03 15.59
N LYS A 111 6.16 0.66 15.56
CA LYS A 111 4.87 -0.03 15.74
C LYS A 111 4.59 -1.02 14.61
N MET A 112 4.89 -0.68 13.36
CA MET A 112 4.80 -1.60 12.20
C MET A 112 5.57 -2.89 12.46
N TYR A 113 6.87 -2.80 12.80
CA TYR A 113 7.69 -3.96 13.12
C TYR A 113 7.12 -4.78 14.28
N SER A 114 6.75 -4.13 15.40
CA SER A 114 6.19 -4.84 16.56
C SER A 114 4.88 -5.57 16.24
N LEU A 115 3.99 -4.98 15.45
CA LEU A 115 2.71 -5.62 15.07
C LEU A 115 2.93 -6.81 14.13
N ILE A 116 3.84 -6.67 13.16
CA ILE A 116 4.18 -7.74 12.21
C ILE A 116 4.78 -8.94 12.95
N GLU A 117 5.67 -8.69 13.91
CA GLU A 117 6.23 -9.73 14.77
C GLU A 117 5.14 -10.36 15.66
N GLN A 118 4.37 -9.54 16.38
CA GLN A 118 3.33 -9.99 17.31
C GLN A 118 2.29 -10.89 16.64
N TYR A 119 1.84 -10.53 15.43
CA TYR A 119 0.83 -11.30 14.70
C TYR A 119 1.41 -12.31 13.70
N LYS A 120 2.75 -12.45 13.64
CA LYS A 120 3.47 -13.35 12.73
C LYS A 120 3.03 -13.16 11.28
N LEU A 121 3.11 -11.92 10.80
CA LEU A 121 2.57 -11.53 9.48
C LEU A 121 3.50 -11.81 8.31
N ASP A 122 4.75 -12.22 8.55
CA ASP A 122 5.61 -12.65 7.45
C ASP A 122 4.98 -13.83 6.68
N GLY A 123 5.02 -13.76 5.35
CA GLY A 123 4.26 -14.63 4.45
C GLY A 123 2.84 -14.11 4.12
N HIS A 124 2.32 -13.13 4.85
CA HIS A 124 0.97 -12.56 4.68
C HIS A 124 0.95 -11.06 4.41
N ILE A 125 2.07 -10.36 4.63
CA ILE A 125 2.21 -8.91 4.46
C ILE A 125 3.42 -8.58 3.57
N ARG A 126 3.27 -7.55 2.75
CA ARG A 126 4.38 -6.87 2.08
C ARG A 126 4.38 -5.40 2.49
N TRP A 127 5.46 -4.94 3.10
CA TRP A 127 5.61 -3.54 3.47
C TRP A 127 6.60 -2.87 2.52
N ILE A 128 6.10 -1.98 1.68
CA ILE A 128 6.83 -1.32 0.62
C ILE A 128 7.16 0.12 1.03
N SER A 129 8.38 0.55 0.73
CA SER A 129 8.87 1.91 0.91
C SER A 129 8.16 2.89 -0.04
N ALA A 130 8.11 4.17 0.31
CA ALA A 130 7.38 5.21 -0.41
C ALA A 130 7.67 5.22 -1.93
N GLN A 131 6.60 5.20 -2.74
CA GLN A 131 6.70 5.09 -4.19
C GLN A 131 6.56 6.47 -4.86
N MET A 132 7.65 7.01 -5.41
CA MET A 132 7.69 8.38 -5.95
C MET A 132 7.32 8.49 -7.43
N ASN A 133 7.27 7.38 -8.17
CA ASN A 133 6.97 7.37 -9.60
C ASN A 133 5.46 7.22 -9.84
N ARG A 134 4.75 8.33 -10.07
CA ARG A 134 3.30 8.32 -10.31
C ARG A 134 2.85 7.45 -11.49
N VAL A 135 3.67 7.31 -12.53
CA VAL A 135 3.34 6.48 -13.71
C VAL A 135 3.32 5.00 -13.31
N ARG A 136 4.35 4.55 -12.58
CA ARG A 136 4.41 3.20 -12.01
C ARG A 136 3.30 2.98 -10.98
N ASN A 137 3.00 3.97 -10.14
CA ASN A 137 1.92 3.89 -9.16
C ASN A 137 0.55 3.67 -9.82
N GLY A 138 0.28 4.35 -10.95
CA GLY A 138 -0.93 4.11 -11.74
C GLY A 138 -1.04 2.65 -12.20
N GLU A 139 0.07 2.07 -12.67
CA GLU A 139 0.10 0.65 -13.06
C GLU A 139 0.00 -0.29 -11.87
N LEU A 140 0.60 0.05 -10.72
CA LEU A 140 0.46 -0.70 -9.48
C LEU A 140 -1.01 -0.81 -9.05
N TYR A 141 -1.78 0.28 -9.04
CA TYR A 141 -3.22 0.23 -8.75
C TYR A 141 -3.96 -0.73 -9.69
N ARG A 142 -3.68 -0.67 -10.99
CA ARG A 142 -4.29 -1.59 -11.97
C ARG A 142 -3.86 -3.03 -11.78
N TYR A 143 -2.60 -3.26 -11.40
CA TYR A 143 -2.09 -4.58 -11.07
C TYR A 143 -2.79 -5.18 -9.85
N ILE A 144 -3.07 -4.37 -8.80
CA ILE A 144 -3.90 -4.82 -7.67
C ILE A 144 -5.31 -5.21 -8.14
N CYS A 145 -5.91 -4.50 -9.08
CA CYS A 145 -7.21 -4.89 -9.66
C CYS A 145 -7.15 -6.26 -10.38
N ASP A 146 -6.02 -6.60 -11.02
CA ASP A 146 -5.84 -7.91 -11.66
C ASP A 146 -5.90 -9.05 -10.63
N THR A 147 -5.38 -8.82 -9.42
CA THR A 147 -5.48 -9.77 -8.28
C THR A 147 -6.91 -9.93 -7.73
N LYS A 148 -7.89 -9.15 -8.24
CA LYS A 148 -9.24 -9.01 -7.66
C LYS A 148 -9.22 -8.52 -6.21
N GLY A 149 -8.22 -7.70 -5.90
CA GLY A 149 -8.01 -7.08 -4.61
C GLY A 149 -8.91 -5.88 -4.33
N ALA A 150 -8.58 -5.15 -3.26
CA ALA A 150 -9.29 -3.95 -2.85
C ALA A 150 -8.32 -2.88 -2.30
N PHE A 151 -8.70 -1.61 -2.39
CA PHE A 151 -7.99 -0.52 -1.72
C PHE A 151 -8.63 -0.20 -0.37
N VAL A 152 -7.82 0.08 0.65
CA VAL A 152 -8.29 0.49 1.99
C VAL A 152 -7.56 1.75 2.44
N GLN A 153 -8.33 2.76 2.86
CA GLN A 153 -7.83 3.97 3.52
C GLN A 153 -8.26 3.94 4.99
N PRO A 154 -7.35 3.65 5.95
CA PRO A 154 -7.71 3.42 7.35
C PRO A 154 -7.56 4.66 8.24
N ALA A 155 -7.36 5.85 7.67
CA ALA A 155 -7.08 7.08 8.39
C ALA A 155 -8.13 7.39 9.47
N PHE A 156 -7.68 7.88 10.63
CA PHE A 156 -8.60 8.38 11.67
C PHE A 156 -9.39 9.59 11.17
N TYR A 157 -8.76 10.39 10.31
CA TYR A 157 -9.39 11.49 9.63
C TYR A 157 -8.71 11.68 8.27
N GLU A 158 -9.50 11.83 7.22
CA GLU A 158 -9.02 12.11 5.87
C GLU A 158 -9.75 13.35 5.35
N ALA A 159 -9.01 14.42 5.06
CA ALA A 159 -9.63 15.68 4.66
C ALA A 159 -10.33 15.59 3.30
N PHE A 160 -9.81 14.76 2.41
CA PHE A 160 -10.38 14.53 1.08
C PHE A 160 -10.19 13.08 0.61
N GLY A 161 -8.95 12.62 0.50
CA GLY A 161 -8.59 11.28 0.03
C GLY A 161 -7.14 10.94 0.30
#